data_AF-A0AAV5W6Z3-F1
#
_entry.id   AF-A0AAV5W6Z3-F1
#
_cell.length_a   1.000
_cell.length_b   1.000
_cell.length_c   1.000
_cell.angle_alpha   90.00
_cell.angle_beta   90.00
_cell.angle_gamma   90.00
#
_symmetry.space_group_name_H-M   'P 1'
#
loop_
_entity.id
_entity.type
_entity.pdbx_description
1 polymer ?
#
loop_
_entity_poly.entity_id
_entity_poly.type
_entity_poly.pdbx_seq_one_letter_code
_entity_poly.pdbx_strand_id
1 'polypeptide(L)'
;QLVEVATATPSISTHSKKAADAIEKLVERLPLPPPAFSYKFLKEEKVRQLDKGPFLQFANGLDKALFTPLQRRLPLNKRDQEKVTWMTGCLMYRRRYSVKGERKAMEASMRRRLNNYAQKKRKIPLGEDEEEEEE
;
A
#
# COMPACT_ATOMS: atom_id res chain seq x y z
N GLN A 1 14.24 -61.23 17.81
CA GLN A 1 12.98 -60.61 18.25
C GLN A 1 12.77 -59.37 17.40
N LEU A 2 11.75 -59.38 16.55
CA LEU A 2 11.38 -58.24 15.70
C LEU A 2 10.56 -57.26 16.55
N VAL A 3 11.08 -56.04 16.72
CA VAL A 3 10.34 -54.95 17.36
C VAL A 3 9.41 -54.37 16.31
N GLU A 4 8.10 -54.60 16.46
CA GLU A 4 7.06 -54.02 15.62
C GLU A 4 7.14 -52.49 15.68
N VAL A 5 7.29 -51.87 14.51
CA VAL A 5 7.19 -50.43 14.33
C VAL A 5 5.73 -50.06 14.52
N ALA A 6 5.44 -49.35 15.61
CA ALA A 6 4.10 -48.90 15.96
C ALA A 6 3.45 -48.16 14.77
N THR A 7 2.47 -48.82 14.18
CA THR A 7 1.66 -48.32 13.08
C THR A 7 0.82 -47.14 13.57
N ALA A 8 0.89 -46.03 12.83
CA ALA A 8 0.08 -44.85 13.09
C ALA A 8 -1.39 -45.23 13.26
N THR A 9 -1.93 -44.95 14.44
CA THR A 9 -3.26 -45.36 14.89
C THR A 9 -4.33 -44.87 13.91
N PRO A 10 -5.24 -45.73 13.40
CA PRO A 10 -6.25 -45.37 12.38
C PRO A 10 -7.14 -44.17 12.77
N SER A 11 -7.28 -43.89 14.07
CA SER A 11 -7.94 -42.70 14.61
C SER A 11 -7.31 -41.37 14.14
N ILE A 12 -5.97 -41.27 14.12
CA ILE A 12 -5.26 -40.06 13.70
C ILE A 12 -5.50 -39.81 12.20
N SER A 13 -5.45 -40.86 11.38
CA SER A 13 -5.75 -40.78 9.95
C SER A 13 -7.18 -40.30 9.67
N THR A 14 -8.17 -40.79 10.43
CA THR A 14 -9.56 -40.33 10.29
C THR A 14 -9.79 -38.88 10.74
N HIS A 15 -9.10 -38.43 11.78
CA HIS A 15 -9.19 -37.05 12.26
C HIS A 15 -8.52 -36.07 11.28
N SER A 16 -7.36 -36.46 10.72
CA SER A 16 -6.68 -35.66 9.69
C SER A 16 -7.53 -35.50 8.42
N LYS A 17 -8.21 -36.55 7.96
CA LYS A 17 -9.13 -36.46 6.82
C LYS A 17 -10.32 -35.55 7.09
N LYS A 18 -10.97 -35.69 8.25
CA LYS A 18 -12.08 -34.79 8.64
C LYS A 18 -11.64 -33.33 8.74
N ALA A 19 -10.43 -33.07 9.23
CA ALA A 19 -9.86 -31.72 9.27
C ALA A 19 -9.59 -31.18 7.86
N ALA A 20 -9.05 -31.99 6.95
CA ALA A 20 -8.84 -31.61 5.57
C ALA A 20 -10.16 -31.27 4.85
N ASP A 21 -11.18 -32.13 4.98
CA ASP A 21 -12.51 -31.90 4.39
C ASP A 21 -13.18 -30.63 4.96
N ALA A 22 -12.97 -30.34 6.24
CA ALA A 22 -13.48 -29.13 6.88
C ALA A 22 -12.76 -27.86 6.39
N ILE A 23 -11.45 -27.95 6.14
CA ILE A 23 -10.64 -26.86 5.57
C ILE A 23 -11.06 -26.59 4.12
N GLU A 24 -11.25 -27.60 3.29
CA GLU A 24 -11.73 -27.43 1.91
C GLU A 24 -13.10 -26.75 1.87
N LYS A 25 -14.05 -27.18 2.72
CA LYS A 25 -15.36 -26.53 2.86
C LYS A 25 -15.29 -25.09 3.38
N LEU A 26 -14.26 -24.75 4.15
CA LEU A 26 -14.01 -23.38 4.61
C LEU A 26 -13.42 -22.51 3.51
N VAL A 27 -12.52 -23.05 2.68
CA VAL A 27 -11.90 -22.33 1.55
C VAL A 27 -12.96 -21.89 0.54
N GLU A 28 -13.96 -22.72 0.26
CA GLU A 28 -15.10 -22.36 -0.63
C GLU A 28 -15.96 -21.21 -0.09
N ARG A 29 -15.93 -20.96 1.23
CA ARG A 29 -16.69 -19.89 1.90
C ARG A 29 -15.87 -18.64 2.17
N LEU A 30 -14.57 -18.65 1.86
CA LEU A 30 -13.74 -17.46 2.00
C LEU A 30 -14.15 -16.41 0.96
N PRO A 31 -14.21 -15.13 1.33
CA PRO A 31 -14.39 -14.07 0.36
C PRO A 31 -13.24 -14.13 -0.66
N LEU A 32 -13.54 -13.78 -1.91
CA LEU A 32 -12.53 -13.62 -2.94
C LEU A 32 -11.38 -12.76 -2.40
N PRO A 33 -10.11 -13.16 -2.62
CA PRO A 33 -8.98 -12.34 -2.20
C PRO A 33 -9.13 -10.95 -2.84
N PRO A 34 -8.86 -9.87 -2.10
CA PRO A 34 -8.95 -8.54 -2.65
C PRO A 34 -8.03 -8.43 -3.87
N PRO A 35 -8.44 -7.70 -4.93
CA PRO A 35 -7.64 -7.59 -6.14
C PRO A 35 -6.25 -7.07 -5.81
N ALA A 36 -5.23 -7.69 -6.41
CA ALA A 36 -3.86 -7.26 -6.25
C ALA A 36 -3.70 -5.79 -6.69
N PHE A 37 -2.90 -5.02 -5.96
CA PHE A 37 -2.63 -3.64 -6.33
C PHE A 37 -1.85 -3.59 -7.65
N SER A 38 -2.34 -2.81 -8.61
CA SER A 38 -1.71 -2.63 -9.92
C SER A 38 -0.55 -1.63 -9.83
N TYR A 39 0.65 -2.00 -10.27
CA TYR A 39 1.84 -1.12 -10.32
C TYR A 39 1.98 -0.36 -11.65
N LYS A 40 0.87 0.12 -12.23
CA LYS A 40 0.85 0.69 -13.60
C LYS A 40 1.69 1.94 -13.83
N PHE A 41 1.85 2.81 -12.82
CA PHE A 41 2.57 4.09 -12.98
C PHE A 41 4.02 4.05 -12.46
N LEU A 42 4.32 3.16 -11.51
CA LEU A 42 5.67 2.96 -10.98
C LEU A 42 5.88 1.47 -10.74
N LYS A 43 7.03 0.96 -11.18
CA LYS A 43 7.47 -0.42 -10.87
C LYS A 43 7.49 -0.66 -9.37
N GLU A 44 7.11 -1.88 -8.96
CA GLU A 44 7.05 -2.25 -7.54
C GLU A 44 8.38 -2.01 -6.82
N GLU A 45 9.51 -2.32 -7.44
CA GLU A 45 10.83 -2.09 -6.86
C GLU A 45 11.05 -0.62 -6.47
N LYS A 46 10.67 0.31 -7.36
CA LYS A 46 10.78 1.75 -7.08
C LYS A 46 9.86 2.16 -5.94
N VAL A 47 8.64 1.62 -5.89
CA VAL A 47 7.72 1.86 -4.77
C VAL A 47 8.32 1.38 -3.45
N ARG A 48 8.92 0.18 -3.41
CA ARG A 48 9.60 -0.34 -2.22
C ARG A 48 10.78 0.54 -1.78
N GLN A 49 11.52 1.11 -2.74
CA GLN A 49 12.62 2.02 -2.42
C GLN A 49 12.13 3.33 -1.77
N LEU A 50 10.96 3.84 -2.18
CA LEU A 50 10.35 5.05 -1.63
C LEU A 50 9.65 4.79 -0.28
N ASP A 51 9.20 3.55 -0.04
CA ASP A 51 8.49 3.12 1.16
C ASP A 51 9.44 2.80 2.34
N LYS A 52 10.43 3.65 2.58
CA LYS A 52 11.43 3.49 3.67
C LYS A 52 11.20 4.39 4.89
N GLY A 53 10.31 5.39 4.78
CA GLY A 53 10.08 6.39 5.83
C GLY A 53 8.68 6.33 6.46
N PRO A 54 8.32 7.33 7.29
CA PRO A 54 6.95 7.57 7.75
C PRO A 54 5.97 7.78 6.59
N PHE A 55 4.68 7.58 6.86
CA PHE A 55 3.62 7.63 5.85
C PHE A 55 3.63 8.90 4.98
N LEU A 56 3.82 10.08 5.59
CA LEU A 56 3.85 11.35 4.85
C LEU A 56 5.12 11.54 4.02
N GLN A 57 6.27 11.01 4.47
CA GLN A 57 7.49 11.01 3.67
C GLN A 57 7.34 10.08 2.46
N PHE A 58 6.74 8.90 2.66
CA PHE A 58 6.43 8.00 1.55
C PHE A 58 5.46 8.65 0.55
N ALA A 59 4.43 9.34 1.03
CA ALA A 59 3.51 10.09 0.17
C ALA A 59 4.23 11.17 -0.65
N ASN A 60 5.15 11.92 -0.05
CA ASN A 60 5.95 12.92 -0.76
C ASN A 60 6.92 12.26 -1.78
N GLY A 61 7.49 11.11 -1.45
CA GLY A 61 8.34 10.33 -2.36
C GLY A 61 7.59 9.86 -3.60
N LEU A 62 6.36 9.36 -3.44
CA LEU A 62 5.49 9.02 -4.57
C LEU A 62 5.08 10.26 -5.38
N ASP A 63 4.78 11.37 -4.71
CA ASP A 63 4.44 12.64 -5.35
C ASP A 63 5.57 13.13 -6.28
N LYS A 64 6.81 13.10 -5.79
CA LYS A 64 8.02 13.42 -6.57
C LYS A 64 8.23 12.47 -7.76
N ALA A 65 7.91 11.20 -7.61
CA ALA A 65 8.10 10.20 -8.65
C ALA A 65 7.02 10.22 -9.74
N LEU A 66 5.80 10.67 -9.41
CA LEU A 66 4.66 10.64 -10.33
C LEU A 66 4.43 11.95 -11.08
N PHE A 67 4.82 13.08 -10.48
CA PHE A 67 4.49 14.41 -10.96
C PHE A 67 5.74 15.25 -11.19
N THR A 68 5.73 16.02 -12.27
CA THR A 68 6.80 17.00 -12.54
C THR A 68 6.79 18.11 -11.49
N PRO A 69 7.90 18.84 -11.30
CA PRO A 69 7.95 19.97 -10.36
C PRO A 69 6.81 20.98 -10.58
N LEU A 70 6.49 21.29 -11.84
CA LEU A 70 5.38 22.18 -12.22
C LEU A 70 4.02 21.62 -11.79
N GLN A 71 3.78 20.32 -12.01
CA GLN A 71 2.54 19.68 -11.58
C GLN A 71 2.39 19.66 -10.06
N ARG A 72 3.51 19.51 -9.32
CA ARG A 72 3.51 19.54 -7.84
C ARG A 72 3.17 20.92 -7.26
N ARG A 73 3.34 22.00 -8.03
CA ARG A 73 2.83 23.34 -7.67
C ARG A 73 1.31 23.47 -7.82
N LEU A 74 0.64 22.52 -8.47
CA LEU A 74 -0.82 22.52 -8.56
C LEU A 74 -1.43 21.79 -7.35
N PRO A 75 -2.60 22.21 -6.83
CA PRO A 75 -3.37 21.44 -5.87
C PRO A 75 -3.76 20.10 -6.48
N LEU A 76 -3.93 19.06 -5.65
CA LEU A 76 -4.18 17.69 -6.10
C LEU A 76 -5.39 17.56 -7.03
N ASN A 77 -6.45 18.37 -6.83
CA ASN A 77 -7.65 18.36 -7.67
C ASN A 77 -7.42 18.89 -9.10
N LYS A 78 -6.32 19.61 -9.34
CA LYS A 78 -5.93 20.12 -10.66
C LYS A 78 -4.87 19.26 -11.37
N ARG A 79 -4.47 18.14 -10.75
CA ARG A 79 -3.52 17.19 -11.33
C ARG A 79 -4.26 16.06 -12.03
N ASP A 80 -3.50 15.18 -12.67
CA ASP A 80 -4.01 13.91 -13.22
C ASP A 80 -4.67 13.07 -12.10
N GLN A 81 -6.01 12.95 -12.16
CA GLN A 81 -6.79 12.28 -11.12
C GLN A 81 -6.58 10.77 -11.11
N GLU A 82 -6.20 10.17 -12.24
CA GLU A 82 -5.91 8.75 -12.32
C GLU A 82 -4.63 8.44 -11.53
N LYS A 83 -3.59 9.27 -11.70
CA LYS A 83 -2.34 9.18 -10.92
C LYS A 83 -2.55 9.47 -9.44
N VAL A 84 -3.37 10.47 -9.09
CA VAL A 84 -3.69 10.78 -7.68
C VAL A 84 -4.44 9.62 -7.01
N THR A 85 -5.41 9.03 -7.69
CA THR A 85 -6.17 7.87 -7.20
C THR A 85 -5.24 6.67 -7.01
N TRP A 86 -4.38 6.42 -7.98
CA TRP A 86 -3.38 5.35 -7.90
C TRP A 86 -2.39 5.56 -6.75
N MET A 87 -1.85 6.77 -6.58
CA MET A 87 -0.94 7.11 -5.49
C MET A 87 -1.58 6.87 -4.12
N THR A 88 -2.83 7.30 -3.96
CA THR A 88 -3.60 7.09 -2.73
C THR A 88 -3.82 5.60 -2.49
N GLY A 89 -4.19 4.84 -3.52
CA GLY A 89 -4.31 3.39 -3.46
C GLY A 89 -3.00 2.69 -3.07
N CYS A 90 -1.88 3.14 -3.63
CA CYS A 90 -0.54 2.61 -3.36
C CYS A 90 -0.17 2.76 -1.88
N LEU A 91 -0.36 3.97 -1.35
CA LEU A 91 -0.10 4.30 0.05
C LEU A 91 -0.90 3.41 1.00
N MET A 92 -2.20 3.25 0.72
CA MET A 92 -3.08 2.45 1.57
C MET A 92 -2.78 0.95 1.46
N TYR A 93 -2.45 0.48 0.26
CA TYR A 93 -2.08 -0.91 0.02
C TYR A 93 -0.79 -1.30 0.77
N ARG A 94 0.27 -0.50 0.61
CA ARG A 94 1.58 -0.79 1.23
C ARG A 94 1.53 -0.78 2.76
N ARG A 95 0.70 0.10 3.34
CA ARG A 95 0.57 0.25 4.79
C ARG A 95 -0.56 -0.57 5.41
N ARG A 96 -1.28 -1.36 4.59
CA ARG A 96 -2.36 -2.25 5.04
C ARG A 96 -3.44 -1.53 5.88
N TYR A 97 -3.69 -0.24 5.62
CA TYR A 97 -4.73 0.54 6.32
C TYR A 97 -6.16 0.09 5.99
N SER A 98 -6.36 -1.11 5.43
CA SER A 98 -7.68 -1.63 5.04
C SER A 98 -8.49 -2.15 6.23
N VAL A 99 -7.93 -2.26 7.45
CA VAL A 99 -8.55 -3.03 8.54
C VAL A 99 -9.13 -2.19 9.69
N LYS A 100 -8.74 -0.91 9.84
CA LYS A 100 -9.26 -0.06 10.94
C LYS A 100 -9.51 1.37 10.43
N GLY A 101 -10.51 2.05 10.99
CA GLY A 101 -11.09 3.34 10.54
C GLY A 101 -10.15 4.54 10.33
N GLU A 102 -8.84 4.34 10.41
CA GLU A 102 -7.79 5.33 10.19
C GLU A 102 -7.58 5.70 8.72
N ARG A 103 -8.08 4.89 7.76
CA ARG A 103 -7.90 5.15 6.32
C ARG A 103 -8.29 6.57 5.90
N LYS A 104 -9.47 7.03 6.33
CA LYS A 104 -9.98 8.38 5.99
C LYS A 104 -9.11 9.48 6.60
N ALA A 105 -8.66 9.30 7.84
CA ALA A 105 -7.80 10.26 8.53
C ALA A 105 -6.42 10.36 7.85
N MET A 106 -5.83 9.22 7.49
CA MET A 106 -4.54 9.16 6.81
C MET A 106 -4.61 9.75 5.40
N GLU A 107 -5.66 9.46 4.64
CA GLU A 107 -5.90 10.07 3.35
C GLU A 107 -6.06 11.60 3.46
N ALA A 108 -6.82 12.08 4.45
CA ALA A 108 -6.99 13.51 4.70
C ALA A 108 -5.66 14.19 5.07
N SER A 109 -4.84 13.55 5.92
CA SER A 109 -3.52 14.04 6.32
C SER A 109 -2.57 14.14 5.13
N MET A 110 -2.52 13.11 4.28
CA MET A 110 -1.77 13.13 3.02
C MET A 110 -2.22 14.28 2.11
N ARG A 111 -3.53 14.38 1.83
CA ARG A 111 -4.08 15.42 0.96
C ARG A 111 -3.74 16.81 1.48
N ARG A 112 -3.83 17.03 2.79
CA ARG A 112 -3.45 18.29 3.44
C ARG A 112 -1.97 18.60 3.23
N ARG A 113 -1.06 17.66 3.50
CA ARG A 113 0.39 17.86 3.33
C ARG A 113 0.75 18.23 1.90
N LEU A 114 0.25 17.50 0.91
CA LEU A 114 0.58 17.72 -0.50
C LEU A 114 -0.02 19.03 -1.05
N ASN A 115 -1.23 19.41 -0.62
CA ASN A 115 -1.82 20.69 -0.99
C ASN A 115 -1.11 21.88 -0.31
N ASN A 116 -0.70 21.74 0.95
CA ASN A 116 0.09 22.77 1.64
C ASN A 116 1.42 23.00 0.92
N TYR A 117 2.09 21.93 0.47
CA TYR A 117 3.27 22.03 -0.36
C TYR A 117 3.01 22.83 -1.65
N ALA A 118 1.93 22.49 -2.38
CA ALA A 118 1.55 23.21 -3.59
C ALA A 118 1.27 24.70 -3.32
N GLN A 119 0.63 25.02 -2.19
CA GLN A 119 0.39 26.40 -1.77
C GLN A 119 1.68 27.15 -1.44
N LYS A 120 2.65 26.52 -0.74
CA LYS A 120 3.96 27.13 -0.45
C LYS A 120 4.71 27.41 -1.76
N LYS A 121 4.86 26.40 -2.62
CA LYS A 121 5.63 26.51 -3.87
C LYS A 121 5.00 27.41 -4.93
N ARG A 122 3.69 27.64 -4.90
CA ARG A 122 3.03 28.63 -5.78
C ARG A 122 3.44 30.06 -5.54
N LYS A 123 3.83 30.38 -4.29
CA LYS A 123 4.26 31.73 -3.91
C LYS A 123 5.72 31.99 -4.27
N ILE A 124 6.48 30.95 -4.61
CA ILE A 124 7.90 31.03 -4.91
C ILE A 124 8.11 31.17 -6.44
N PRO A 125 8.86 32.17 -6.91
CA PRO A 125 9.27 32.30 -8.31
C PRO A 125 9.90 31.01 -8.87
N LEU A 126 9.81 30.81 -10.18
CA LEU A 126 10.53 29.71 -10.84
C LEU A 126 12.03 30.04 -10.82
N GLY A 127 12.81 29.29 -10.04
CA GLY A 127 14.27 29.42 -9.94
C GLY A 127 14.83 29.53 -8.51
N GLU A 128 14.01 29.88 -7.52
CA GLU A 128 14.46 30.03 -6.11
C GLU A 128 14.25 28.76 -5.27
N ASP A 129 13.90 27.64 -5.90
CA ASP A 129 13.42 26.42 -5.22
C ASP A 129 14.53 25.41 -4.87
N GLU A 130 15.79 25.67 -5.23
CA GLU A 130 16.85 24.65 -5.21
C GLU A 130 17.43 24.33 -3.81
N GLU A 131 17.12 25.11 -2.76
CA GLU A 131 17.89 25.02 -1.50
C GLU A 131 17.17 24.43 -0.28
N GLU A 132 15.85 24.18 -0.28
CA GLU A 132 15.13 23.76 0.94
C GLU A 132 14.27 22.51 0.78
N GLU A 133 14.83 21.29 0.72
CA GLU A 133 14.08 20.07 1.03
C GLU A 133 14.96 18.98 1.67
N GLU A 134 15.59 19.27 2.81
CA GLU A 134 16.01 18.24 3.79
C GLU A 134 15.19 18.40 5.06
N GLU A 135 14.23 17.49 5.28
CA GLU A 135 13.65 17.10 6.59
C GLU A 135 12.71 15.87 6.46
#